data_AF-A0A2V7VD26-F1
#
_entry.id   AF-A0A2V7VD26-F1
#
_cell.length_a   1.000
_cell.length_b   1.000
_cell.length_c   1.000
_cell.angle_alpha   90.00
_cell.angle_beta   90.00
_cell.angle_gamma   90.00
#
_symmetry.space_group_name_H-M   'P 1'
#
loop_
_entity.id
_entity.type
_entity.pdbx_description
1 polymer ?
#
loop_
_entity_poly.entity_id
_entity_poly.type
_entity_poly.pdbx_seq_one_letter_code
_entity_poly.pdbx_strand_id
1 'polypeptide(L)'
;RGAQRLLQRAPAEAPVLIFECAAHNYARFGYSPADVFRLLRRSGYLVWRYDPSRGLWPQEEEPAPGVTVNLVAAKDPGRLPFPARVR
;
A
#
# COMPACT_ATOMS: atom_id res chain seq x y z
N ARG A 1 4.79 -16.42 10.71
CA ARG A 1 4.53 -16.99 9.35
C ARG A 1 3.14 -16.63 8.77
N GLY A 2 2.18 -16.12 9.56
CA GLY A 2 0.83 -15.78 9.05
C GLY A 2 0.81 -14.64 8.03
N ALA A 3 1.37 -13.48 8.36
CA ALA A 3 1.37 -12.31 7.48
C ALA A 3 2.05 -12.58 6.12
N GLN A 4 3.17 -13.29 6.13
CA GLN A 4 3.90 -13.62 4.89
C GLN A 4 3.07 -14.52 3.96
N ARG A 5 2.36 -15.51 4.50
CA ARG A 5 1.43 -16.35 3.71
C ARG A 5 0.26 -15.54 3.15
N LEU A 6 -0.26 -14.59 3.94
CA LEU A 6 -1.33 -13.70 3.49
C LEU A 6 -0.89 -12.83 2.31
N LEU A 7 0.30 -12.24 2.40
CA LEU A 7 0.88 -11.41 1.34
C LEU A 7 1.29 -12.22 0.09
N GLN A 8 1.49 -13.53 0.21
CA GLN A 8 1.86 -14.42 -0.90
C GLN A 8 0.66 -14.97 -1.69
N ARG A 9 -0.58 -14.76 -1.22
CA ARG A 9 -1.78 -15.25 -1.93
C ARG A 9 -1.87 -14.71 -3.36
N ALA A 10 -2.52 -15.48 -4.24
CA ALA A 10 -2.81 -15.06 -5.60
C ALA A 10 -3.68 -13.78 -5.61
N PRO A 11 -3.65 -12.96 -6.67
CA PRO A 11 -4.36 -11.67 -6.71
C PRO A 11 -5.85 -11.74 -6.33
N ALA A 12 -6.56 -12.80 -6.78
CA ALA A 12 -7.97 -13.01 -6.46
C ALA A 12 -8.26 -13.34 -4.98
N GLU A 13 -7.24 -13.74 -4.20
CA GLU A 13 -7.36 -14.16 -2.80
C GLU A 13 -6.57 -13.27 -1.83
N ALA A 14 -5.69 -12.44 -2.37
CA ALA A 14 -4.89 -11.49 -1.61
C ALA A 14 -5.81 -10.41 -1.01
N PRO A 15 -5.63 -10.05 0.26
CA PRO A 15 -6.40 -8.98 0.85
C PRO A 15 -6.04 -7.64 0.23
N VAL A 16 -7.01 -6.73 0.22
CA VAL A 16 -6.74 -5.30 0.13
C VAL A 16 -6.24 -4.83 1.50
N LEU A 17 -5.11 -4.13 1.53
CA LEU A 17 -4.52 -3.57 2.73
C LEU A 17 -4.84 -2.09 2.78
N ILE A 18 -5.33 -1.62 3.92
CA ILE A 18 -5.53 -0.20 4.21
C ILE A 18 -4.64 0.13 5.39
N PHE A 19 -3.74 1.09 5.23
CA PHE A 19 -2.74 1.39 6.24
C PHE A 19 -2.32 2.85 6.22
N GLU A 20 -1.94 3.35 7.38
CA GLU A 20 -1.31 4.66 7.51
C GLU A 20 0.20 4.52 7.28
N CYS A 21 0.74 5.38 6.41
CA CYS A 21 2.17 5.56 6.20
C CYS A 21 2.63 6.81 6.96
N ALA A 22 3.15 6.57 8.17
CA ALA A 22 3.78 7.57 9.01
C ALA A 22 5.14 7.05 9.49
N ALA A 23 6.23 7.76 9.18
CA ALA A 23 7.59 7.28 9.44
C ALA A 23 7.83 6.90 10.92
N HIS A 24 7.26 7.66 11.86
CA HIS A 24 7.39 7.40 13.29
C HIS A 24 6.76 6.06 13.73
N ASN A 25 5.68 5.63 13.05
CA ASN A 25 5.01 4.36 13.36
C ASN A 25 5.84 3.14 12.99
N TYR A 26 6.74 3.27 12.02
CA TYR A 26 7.61 2.20 11.55
C TYR A 26 8.97 2.22 12.25
N ALA A 27 9.50 3.40 12.53
CA ALA A 27 10.80 3.59 13.18
C ALA A 27 10.88 2.88 14.54
N ARG A 28 9.78 2.86 15.32
CA ARG A 28 9.69 2.12 16.60
C ARG A 28 9.91 0.60 16.48
N PHE A 29 9.80 0.06 15.27
CA PHE A 29 10.02 -1.35 14.96
C PHE A 29 11.31 -1.57 14.13
N GLY A 30 12.12 -0.53 13.92
CA GLY A 30 13.34 -0.60 13.11
C GLY A 30 13.12 -0.65 11.60
N TYR A 31 11.95 -0.18 11.12
CA TYR A 31 11.63 -0.15 9.69
C TYR A 31 11.43 1.28 9.19
N SER A 32 11.70 1.49 7.91
CA SER A 32 11.37 2.70 7.15
C SER A 32 10.12 2.48 6.28
N PRO A 33 9.46 3.56 5.81
CA PRO A 33 8.45 3.47 4.76
C PRO A 33 8.95 2.70 3.53
N ALA A 34 10.20 2.92 3.12
CA ALA A 34 10.84 2.21 2.02
C ALA A 34 10.80 0.68 2.18
N ASP A 35 11.01 0.18 3.39
CA ASP A 35 10.99 -1.26 3.65
C ASP A 35 9.60 -1.86 3.45
N VAL A 36 8.56 -1.14 3.86
CA VAL A 36 7.16 -1.54 3.67
C VAL A 36 6.82 -1.53 2.18
N PHE A 37 7.16 -0.46 1.46
CA PHE A 37 6.92 -0.37 0.01
C PHE A 37 7.67 -1.47 -0.75
N ARG A 38 8.91 -1.75 -0.38
CA ARG A 38 9.71 -2.84 -0.97
C ARG A 38 9.08 -4.20 -0.70
N LEU A 39 8.58 -4.45 0.52
CA LEU A 39 7.88 -5.69 0.86
C LEU A 39 6.61 -5.88 0.03
N LEU A 40 5.79 -4.84 -0.09
CA LEU A 40 4.54 -4.85 -0.85
C LEU A 40 4.81 -5.11 -2.34
N ARG A 41 5.73 -4.34 -2.95
CA ARG A 41 6.12 -4.52 -4.36
C ARG A 41 6.65 -5.93 -4.65
N ARG A 42 7.55 -6.45 -3.80
CA ARG A 42 8.07 -7.84 -3.93
C ARG A 42 6.99 -8.89 -3.78
N SER A 43 5.88 -8.56 -3.12
CA SER A 43 4.73 -9.43 -2.96
C SER A 43 3.70 -9.26 -4.08
N GLY A 44 3.95 -8.40 -5.08
CA GLY A 44 3.05 -8.14 -6.21
C GLY A 44 1.90 -7.18 -5.91
N TYR A 45 2.02 -6.38 -4.84
CA TYR A 45 1.07 -5.32 -4.54
C TYR A 45 1.44 -4.04 -5.28
N LEU A 46 0.41 -3.40 -5.81
CA LEU A 46 0.42 -2.00 -6.20
C LEU A 46 -0.09 -1.16 -5.02
N VAL A 47 0.31 0.11 -4.97
CA VAL A 47 -0.02 1.02 -3.88
C VAL A 47 -0.70 2.26 -4.45
N TRP A 48 -1.75 2.72 -3.78
CA TRP A 48 -2.51 3.92 -4.10
C TRP A 48 -2.61 4.80 -2.87
N ARG A 49 -2.72 6.11 -3.06
CA ARG A 49 -3.22 6.99 -2.00
C ARG A 49 -4.64 7.46 -2.33
N TYR A 50 -5.40 7.73 -1.29
CA TYR A 50 -6.72 8.35 -1.42
C TYR A 50 -6.62 9.87 -1.35
N ASP A 51 -7.31 10.53 -2.27
CA ASP A 51 -7.50 11.98 -2.29
C ASP A 51 -9.01 12.26 -2.43
N PRO A 52 -9.63 13.05 -1.55
CA PRO A 52 -11.08 13.30 -1.62
C PRO A 52 -11.56 13.88 -2.95
N SER A 53 -10.70 14.61 -3.67
CA SER A 53 -11.02 15.23 -4.96
C SER A 53 -10.74 14.34 -6.18
N ARG A 54 -9.85 13.34 -6.03
CA ARG A 54 -9.39 12.50 -7.15
C ARG A 54 -9.71 11.02 -7.00
N GLY A 55 -10.18 10.59 -5.83
CA GLY A 55 -10.33 9.18 -5.47
C GLY A 55 -8.98 8.50 -5.25
N LEU A 56 -8.88 7.23 -5.63
CA LEU A 56 -7.64 6.46 -5.55
C LEU A 56 -6.75 6.74 -6.77
N TRP A 57 -5.50 7.10 -6.51
CA TRP A 57 -4.50 7.30 -7.56
C TRP A 57 -3.17 6.64 -7.16
N PRO A 58 -2.37 6.16 -8.15
CA PRO A 58 -1.17 5.38 -7.87
C PRO A 58 -0.14 6.14 -7.02
N GLN A 59 0.41 5.48 -6.01
CA GLN A 59 1.53 5.98 -5.21
C GLN A 59 2.81 5.30 -5.67
N GLU A 60 3.42 5.86 -6.73
CA GLU A 60 4.61 5.31 -7.36
C GLU A 60 5.87 5.50 -6.50
N GLU A 61 5.96 6.62 -5.80
CA GLU A 61 7.09 7.00 -4.95
C GLU A 61 6.73 6.92 -3.46
N GLU A 62 7.73 6.99 -2.60
CA GLU A 62 7.50 7.09 -1.17
C GLU A 62 6.97 8.50 -0.80
N PRO A 63 6.12 8.63 0.21
CA PRO A 63 5.74 9.95 0.72
C PRO A 63 6.97 10.72 1.20
N ALA A 64 6.94 12.04 1.04
CA ALA A 64 8.02 12.90 1.52
C ALA A 64 8.23 12.75 3.04
N PRO A 65 9.46 12.94 3.55
CA PRO A 65 9.74 12.88 4.97
C PRO A 65 8.82 13.79 5.78
N GLY A 66 8.30 13.29 6.91
CA GLY A 66 7.39 14.03 7.79
C GLY A 66 5.93 14.04 7.33
N VAL A 67 5.59 13.49 6.16
CA VAL A 67 4.20 13.39 5.70
C VAL A 67 3.58 12.10 6.22
N THR A 68 2.37 12.23 6.79
CA THR A 68 1.49 11.10 7.10
C THR A 68 0.43 10.98 6.02
N VAL A 69 0.30 9.80 5.40
CA VAL A 69 -0.72 9.54 4.37
C VAL A 69 -1.41 8.20 4.59
N ASN A 70 -2.69 8.11 4.26
CA ASN A 70 -3.41 6.83 4.19
C ASN A 70 -3.23 6.22 2.81
N LEU A 71 -2.80 4.96 2.79
CA LEU A 71 -2.53 4.19 1.59
C LEU A 71 -3.41 2.95 1.52
N VAL A 72 -3.66 2.55 0.28
CA VAL A 72 -4.32 1.30 -0.07
C VAL A 72 -3.33 0.48 -0.87
N ALA A 73 -3.19 -0.81 -0.57
CA ALA A 73 -2.43 -1.74 -1.39
C ALA A 73 -3.26 -2.95 -1.78
N ALA A 74 -3.19 -3.33 -3.04
CA ALA A 74 -3.91 -4.43 -3.64
C ALA A 74 -3.09 -5.06 -4.78
N LYS A 75 -3.27 -6.35 -4.99
CA LYS A 75 -2.68 -7.05 -6.15
C LYS A 75 -3.59 -7.02 -7.38
N ASP A 76 -4.89 -6.86 -7.15
CA ASP A 76 -5.91 -6.76 -8.18
C ASP A 76 -6.63 -5.41 -8.04
N PRO A 77 -6.32 -4.42 -8.90
CA PRO A 77 -6.98 -3.13 -8.91
C PRO A 77 -8.49 -3.21 -9.15
N GLY A 78 -8.97 -4.25 -9.83
CA GLY A 78 -10.39 -4.47 -10.10
C GLY A 78 -11.23 -4.73 -8.85
N ARG A 79 -10.57 -5.00 -7.71
CA ARG A 79 -11.22 -5.19 -6.39
C ARG A 79 -11.28 -3.92 -5.54
N LEU A 80 -10.75 -2.80 -6.04
CA LEU A 80 -10.81 -1.54 -5.31
C LEU A 80 -12.21 -0.91 -5.45
N PRO A 81 -12.83 -0.44 -4.34
CA PRO A 81 -14.22 0.03 -4.33
C PRO A 81 -14.46 1.38 -5.01
N PHE A 82 -13.42 2.00 -5.58
CA PHE A 82 -13.48 3.29 -6.27
C PHE A 82 -12.76 3.15 -7.60
N PRO A 83 -13.12 3.92 -8.66
CA PRO A 83 -12.41 3.84 -9.93
C PRO A 83 -10.95 4.24 -9.70
N ALA A 84 -10.08 3.24 -9.54
CA ALA A 84 -8.65 3.41 -9.55
C ALA A 84 -8.32 3.84 -10.98
N ARG A 85 -8.07 5.15 -11.17
CA ARG A 85 -7.65 5.65 -12.47
C ARG A 85 -6.22 5.18 -12.68
N VAL A 86 -6.08 4.02 -13.32
CA VAL A 86 -4.81 3.60 -13.92
C VAL A 86 -4.61 4.51 -15.12
N ARG A 87 -3.55 5.33 -15.09
CA ARG A 87 -3.12 6.08 -16.27
C ARG A 87 -2.38 5.16 -17.22
#